data_AF-A0A352CHX7-F1
#
_entry.id   AF-A0A352CHX7-F1
#
_cell.length_a   1.000
_cell.length_b   1.000
_cell.length_c   1.000
_cell.angle_alpha   90.00
_cell.angle_beta   90.00
_cell.angle_gamma   90.00
#
_symmetry.space_group_name_H-M   'P 1'
#
loop_
_entity.id
_entity.type
_entity.pdbx_description
1 polymer ?
#
loop_
_entity_poly.entity_id
_entity_poly.type
_entity_poly.pdbx_seq_one_letter_code
_entity_poly.pdbx_strand_id
1 'polypeptide(L)'
;GVDNRIDVRYNGFLNASFKLNDQLIVSPHMYFSVQAAASEWVGGVNAQYNLSGDGEYVLSGGLYYRYNESLIPTIGLGFKEMVLQFSYDATVSSLKNFNNRRGALELSLVKQGLADPYRGNRRESMCPSFRY
;
A
#
# COMPACT_ATOMS: atom_id res chain seq x y z
N GLY A 1 9.26 -4.42 40.90
CA GLY A 1 9.85 -3.96 39.64
C GLY A 1 8.79 -4.05 38.58
N VAL A 2 8.62 -3.01 37.77
CA VAL A 2 7.66 -3.05 36.66
C VAL A 2 8.25 -3.93 35.57
N ASP A 3 7.61 -5.06 35.29
CA ASP A 3 7.98 -5.93 34.18
C ASP A 3 7.74 -5.18 32.87
N ASN A 4 8.80 -4.92 32.11
CA ASN A 4 8.79 -4.09 30.90
C ASN A 4 9.03 -4.96 29.65
N ARG A 5 8.54 -6.21 29.68
CA ARG A 5 8.69 -7.15 28.59
C ARG A 5 7.61 -6.89 27.54
N ILE A 6 8.04 -6.46 26.36
CA ILE A 6 7.16 -6.21 25.22
C ILE A 6 6.71 -7.56 24.65
N ASP A 7 5.39 -7.72 24.50
CA ASP A 7 4.82 -8.90 23.87
C ASP A 7 5.23 -9.02 22.40
N VAL A 8 5.43 -10.26 21.96
CA VAL A 8 5.80 -10.59 20.57
C VAL A 8 4.68 -10.15 19.63
N ARG A 9 5.07 -9.55 18.50
CA ARG A 9 4.17 -9.18 17.41
C ARG A 9 4.32 -10.14 16.25
N TYR A 10 3.24 -10.83 15.91
CA TYR A 10 3.15 -11.69 14.74
C TYR A 10 2.55 -10.91 13.57
N ASN A 11 3.18 -10.98 12.40
CA ASN A 11 2.70 -10.32 11.19
C ASN A 11 2.59 -11.33 10.05
N GLY A 12 1.50 -11.26 9.29
CA GLY A 12 1.31 -12.01 8.06
C GLY A 12 0.77 -11.10 6.98
N PHE A 13 1.17 -11.34 5.73
CA PHE A 13 0.70 -10.59 4.58
C PHE A 13 0.48 -11.52 3.39
N LEU A 14 -0.43 -11.11 2.52
CA LEU A 14 -0.73 -11.76 1.25
C LEU A 14 -0.86 -10.68 0.20
N ASN A 15 0.03 -10.72 -0.80
CA ASN A 15 0.03 -9.77 -1.90
C ASN A 15 -0.08 -10.53 -3.21
N ALA A 16 -0.91 -10.04 -4.13
CA ALA A 16 -0.92 -10.50 -5.50
C ALA A 16 -0.93 -9.31 -6.45
N SER A 17 -0.49 -9.53 -7.69
CA SER A 17 -0.49 -8.51 -8.73
C SER A 17 -0.86 -9.15 -10.07
N PHE A 18 -1.89 -8.60 -10.70
CA PHE A 18 -2.46 -9.12 -11.93
C PHE A 18 -2.42 -8.03 -13.00
N LYS A 19 -1.63 -8.24 -14.05
CA LYS A 19 -1.66 -7.41 -15.25
C LYS A 19 -2.86 -7.82 -16.09
N LEU A 20 -3.94 -7.05 -16.06
CA LEU A 20 -5.17 -7.36 -16.78
C LEU A 20 -5.07 -7.01 -18.27
N ASN A 21 -4.35 -5.95 -18.60
CA ASN A 21 -4.02 -5.54 -19.96
C ASN A 21 -2.71 -4.72 -19.95
N ASP A 22 -2.30 -4.17 -21.09
CA ASP A 22 -1.05 -3.39 -21.18
C ASP A 22 -1.07 -2.06 -20.42
N GLN A 23 -2.25 -1.63 -19.99
CA GLN A 23 -2.46 -0.35 -19.31
C GLN A 23 -2.89 -0.49 -17.85
N LEU A 24 -3.39 -1.64 -17.41
CA LEU A 24 -4.03 -1.81 -16.10
C LEU A 24 -3.44 -3.00 -15.34
N ILE A 25 -2.90 -2.71 -14.16
CA ILE A 25 -2.47 -3.70 -13.17
C ILE A 25 -3.36 -3.55 -11.94
N VAL A 26 -3.91 -4.66 -11.46
CA VAL A 26 -4.70 -4.71 -10.23
C VAL A 26 -3.99 -5.61 -9.23
N SER A 27 -3.80 -5.09 -8.02
CA SER A 27 -3.04 -5.73 -6.96
C SER A 27 -3.86 -5.76 -5.67
N PRO A 28 -4.46 -6.90 -5.30
CA PRO A 28 -5.05 -7.06 -3.98
C PRO A 28 -3.95 -7.30 -2.93
N HIS A 29 -4.20 -6.74 -1.74
CA HIS A 29 -3.29 -6.78 -0.60
C HIS A 29 -4.08 -7.11 0.66
N MET A 30 -3.52 -7.98 1.48
CA MET A 30 -4.05 -8.29 2.81
C MET A 30 -2.90 -8.36 3.81
N TYR A 31 -3.14 -7.82 4.99
CA TYR A 31 -2.21 -7.76 6.10
C TYR A 31 -2.95 -8.08 7.39
N PHE A 32 -2.30 -8.86 8.25
CA PHE A 32 -2.79 -9.24 9.56
C PHE A 32 -1.64 -9.13 10.55
N SER A 33 -1.93 -8.57 11.72
CA SER A 33 -0.96 -8.43 12.81
C SER A 33 -1.63 -8.75 14.14
N VAL A 34 -0.95 -9.48 15.01
CA VAL A 34 -1.40 -9.72 16.38
C VAL A 34 -0.27 -9.41 17.34
N GLN A 35 -0.57 -8.62 18.35
CA GLN A 35 0.34 -8.27 19.43
C GLN A 35 -0.41 -8.27 20.75
N ALA A 36 0.06 -9.03 21.74
CA ALA A 36 -0.64 -9.22 23.00
C ALA A 36 -2.11 -9.65 22.77
N ALA A 37 -3.08 -8.85 23.23
CA ALA A 37 -4.52 -9.05 23.02
C ALA A 37 -5.10 -8.27 21.82
N ALA A 38 -4.29 -7.48 21.11
CA ALA A 38 -4.73 -6.67 19.98
C ALA A 38 -4.48 -7.37 18.65
N SER A 39 -5.48 -7.36 17.77
CA SER A 39 -5.37 -7.85 16.40
C SER A 39 -5.75 -6.77 15.39
N GLU A 40 -4.92 -6.59 14.37
CA GLU A 40 -5.15 -5.67 13.26
C GLU A 40 -5.30 -6.47 11.97
N TRP A 41 -6.34 -6.16 11.21
CA TRP A 41 -6.61 -6.75 9.91
C TRP A 41 -6.83 -5.64 8.91
N VAL A 42 -6.05 -5.63 7.84
CA VAL A 42 -6.15 -4.66 6.75
C VAL A 42 -6.27 -5.43 5.45
N GLY A 43 -7.30 -5.14 4.67
CA GLY A 43 -7.48 -5.71 3.34
C GLY A 43 -7.81 -4.60 2.35
N GLY A 44 -7.31 -4.71 1.14
CA GLY A 44 -7.59 -3.72 0.12
C GLY A 44 -7.15 -4.13 -1.27
N VAL A 45 -7.42 -3.24 -2.21
CA VAL A 45 -7.01 -3.40 -3.59
C VAL A 45 -6.43 -2.08 -4.09
N ASN A 46 -5.37 -2.19 -4.88
CA ASN A 46 -4.80 -1.08 -5.62
C ASN A 46 -4.88 -1.40 -7.12
N ALA A 47 -5.16 -0.37 -7.91
CA ALA A 47 -5.12 -0.41 -9.35
C ALA A 47 -4.11 0.64 -9.83
N GLN A 48 -3.31 0.28 -10.81
CA GLN A 48 -2.37 1.16 -11.48
C GLN A 48 -2.72 1.19 -12.96
N TYR A 49 -2.89 2.39 -13.49
CA TYR A 49 -3.23 2.68 -14.87
C TYR A 49 -2.10 3.45 -15.54
N ASN A 50 -1.54 2.89 -16.60
CA ASN A 50 -0.49 3.49 -17.41
C ASN A 50 -1.11 4.46 -18.42
N LEU A 51 -0.94 5.76 -18.16
CA LEU A 51 -1.50 6.84 -18.98
C LEU A 51 -0.71 7.07 -20.27
N SER A 52 0.61 6.89 -20.23
CA SER A 52 1.50 7.15 -21.37
C SER A 52 1.73 5.94 -22.28
N GLY A 53 1.36 4.73 -21.82
CA GLY A 53 1.55 3.48 -22.56
C GLY A 53 2.96 2.88 -22.43
N ASP A 54 3.96 3.70 -22.11
CA ASP A 54 5.35 3.31 -21.85
C ASP A 54 5.71 3.18 -20.35
N GLY A 55 4.76 3.49 -19.46
CA GLY A 55 4.97 3.41 -18.01
C GLY A 55 5.73 4.61 -17.43
N GLU A 56 5.89 5.70 -18.18
CA GLU A 56 6.44 6.96 -17.68
C GLU A 56 5.44 7.67 -16.75
N TYR A 57 4.16 7.67 -17.11
CA TYR A 57 3.08 8.26 -16.33
C TYR A 57 2.10 7.18 -15.88
N VAL A 58 2.02 6.96 -14.57
CA VAL A 58 1.14 5.96 -13.97
C VAL A 58 0.20 6.64 -12.97
N LEU A 59 -1.11 6.53 -13.21
CA LEU A 59 -2.11 6.87 -12.21
C LEU A 59 -2.37 5.64 -11.35
N SER A 60 -2.35 5.78 -10.03
CA SER A 60 -2.70 4.70 -9.11
C SER A 60 -3.86 5.13 -8.22
N GLY A 61 -4.70 4.16 -7.89
CA GLY A 61 -5.83 4.36 -6.99
C GLY A 61 -6.09 3.08 -6.24
N GLY A 62 -6.41 3.19 -4.96
CA GLY A 62 -6.67 2.01 -4.15
C GLY A 62 -7.62 2.31 -3.02
N LEU A 63 -8.22 1.26 -2.49
CA LEU A 63 -9.10 1.33 -1.35
C LEU A 63 -8.73 0.21 -0.39
N TYR A 64 -8.43 0.58 0.85
CA TYR A 64 -8.12 -0.35 1.91
C TYR A 64 -9.12 -0.19 3.05
N TYR A 65 -9.37 -1.27 3.76
CA TYR A 65 -10.25 -1.33 4.91
C TYR A 65 -9.49 -1.95 6.07
N ARG A 66 -9.33 -1.17 7.14
CA ARG A 66 -8.82 -1.62 8.43
C ARG A 66 -10.02 -2.03 9.27
N TYR A 67 -10.11 -3.33 9.56
CA TYR A 67 -11.28 -3.95 10.18
C TYR A 67 -11.66 -3.23 11.48
N ASN A 68 -12.93 -2.84 11.60
CA ASN A 68 -13.48 -2.10 12.75
C ASN A 68 -12.80 -0.77 13.09
N GLU A 69 -12.08 -0.16 12.15
CA GLU A 69 -11.37 1.10 12.41
C GLU A 69 -11.61 2.14 11.30
N SER A 70 -11.03 1.95 10.12
CA SER A 70 -10.97 2.97 9.07
C SER A 70 -11.11 2.41 7.64
N LEU A 71 -11.64 3.26 6.76
CA LEU A 71 -11.61 3.08 5.32
C LEU A 71 -10.57 4.06 4.75
N ILE A 72 -9.65 3.56 3.95
CA ILE A 72 -8.45 4.26 3.50
C ILE A 72 -8.45 4.33 1.97
N PRO A 73 -9.13 5.32 1.37
CA PRO A 73 -8.91 5.65 -0.02
C PRO A 73 -7.48 6.16 -0.24
N THR A 74 -6.90 5.75 -1.36
CA THR A 74 -5.55 6.15 -1.79
C THR A 74 -5.58 6.56 -3.25
N ILE A 75 -4.79 7.57 -3.60
CA ILE A 75 -4.55 8.01 -4.96
C ILE A 75 -3.08 8.34 -5.12
N GLY A 76 -2.48 8.04 -6.27
CA GLY A 76 -1.08 8.34 -6.51
C GLY A 76 -0.78 8.60 -7.97
N LEU A 77 0.31 9.30 -8.19
CA LEU A 77 0.85 9.66 -9.49
C LEU A 77 2.31 9.23 -9.54
N GLY A 78 2.60 8.31 -10.44
CA GLY A 78 3.95 7.93 -10.84
C GLY A 78 4.40 8.77 -12.02
N PHE A 79 5.58 9.39 -11.90
CA PHE A 79 6.31 10.03 -12.98
C PHE A 79 7.75 9.54 -12.99
N LYS A 80 8.15 8.82 -14.04
CA LYS A 80 9.46 8.16 -14.11
C LYS A 80 9.73 7.34 -12.83
N GLU A 81 10.88 7.48 -12.22
CA GLU A 81 11.25 6.79 -10.98
C GLU A 81 10.52 7.32 -9.75
N MET A 82 9.74 8.39 -9.83
CA MET A 82 9.07 8.99 -8.68
C MET A 82 7.63 8.53 -8.60
N VAL A 83 7.17 8.14 -7.41
CA VAL A 83 5.77 7.86 -7.12
C VAL A 83 5.34 8.73 -5.95
N LEU A 84 4.37 9.59 -6.20
CA LEU A 84 3.71 10.41 -5.21
C LEU A 84 2.37 9.76 -4.86
N GLN A 85 2.09 9.51 -3.59
CA GLN A 85 0.84 8.88 -3.15
C GLN A 85 0.24 9.66 -1.98
N PHE A 86 -1.08 9.79 -2.01
CA PHE A 86 -1.89 10.39 -0.96
C PHE A 86 -2.86 9.32 -0.44
N SER A 87 -3.01 9.26 0.88
CA SER A 87 -4.00 8.43 1.57
C SER A 87 -4.77 9.27 2.57
N TYR A 88 -6.01 8.85 2.84
CA TYR A 88 -6.83 9.48 3.86
C TYR A 88 -7.52 8.43 4.73
N ASP A 89 -7.23 8.42 6.03
CA ASP A 89 -7.75 7.43 6.98
C ASP A 89 -9.15 7.84 7.49
N ALA A 90 -10.21 7.47 6.77
CA ALA A 90 -11.58 7.78 7.21
C ALA A 90 -12.06 6.79 8.28
N THR A 91 -12.07 7.19 9.56
CA THR A 91 -12.56 6.35 10.66
C THR A 91 -14.05 6.01 10.53
N VAL A 92 -14.39 4.72 10.48
CA VAL A 92 -15.77 4.21 10.30
C VAL A 92 -16.40 3.63 11.57
N SER A 93 -15.60 3.36 12.60
CA SER A 93 -15.99 2.70 13.86
C SER A 93 -16.84 3.59 14.79
N SER A 94 -17.31 3.03 15.92
CA SER A 94 -18.15 3.71 16.93
C SER A 94 -17.49 4.92 17.60
N LEU A 95 -16.18 5.12 17.39
CA LEU A 95 -15.45 6.37 17.68
C LEU A 95 -15.89 7.56 16.80
N LYS A 96 -16.82 7.34 15.87
CA LYS A 96 -17.49 8.36 15.03
C LYS A 96 -17.91 9.64 15.76
N ASN A 97 -18.33 9.54 17.03
CA ASN A 97 -18.82 10.68 17.79
C ASN A 97 -17.72 11.56 18.40
N PHE A 98 -16.46 11.10 18.49
CA PHE A 98 -15.39 11.86 19.13
C PHE A 98 -14.53 12.67 18.15
N ASN A 99 -14.54 12.34 16.85
CA ASN A 99 -13.61 12.94 15.87
C ASN A 99 -14.27 13.57 14.63
N ASN A 100 -15.61 13.65 14.56
CA ASN A 100 -16.34 14.33 13.47
C ASN A 100 -15.90 13.89 12.04
N ARG A 101 -15.55 12.60 11.86
CA ARG A 101 -14.97 12.02 10.63
C ARG A 101 -13.61 12.59 10.17
N ARG A 102 -12.88 13.30 11.04
CA ARG A 102 -11.54 13.82 10.76
C ARG A 102 -10.52 12.69 10.84
N GLY A 103 -10.19 12.15 9.68
CA GLY A 103 -9.11 11.22 9.48
C GLY A 103 -7.74 11.89 9.52
N ALA A 104 -6.70 11.10 9.25
CA ALA A 104 -5.37 11.61 8.94
C ALA A 104 -5.19 11.67 7.41
N LEU A 105 -4.66 12.78 6.91
CA LEU A 105 -4.16 12.86 5.53
C LEU A 105 -2.67 12.54 5.55
N GLU A 106 -2.27 11.59 4.73
CA GLU A 106 -0.88 11.18 4.61
C GLU A 106 -0.37 11.39 3.19
N LEU A 107 0.92 11.68 3.10
CA LEU A 107 1.64 11.89 1.85
C LEU A 107 2.88 11.00 1.84
N SER A 108 3.06 10.27 0.75
CA SER A 108 4.21 9.41 0.50
C SER A 108 4.88 9.83 -0.80
N LEU A 109 6.21 9.94 -0.77
CA LEU A 109 7.05 10.17 -1.94
C LEU A 109 8.10 9.06 -2.00
N VAL A 110 8.02 8.24 -3.04
CA VAL A 110 8.89 7.07 -3.22
C VAL A 110 9.70 7.27 -4.50
N LYS A 111 11.01 7.06 -4.42
CA LYS A 111 11.87 6.92 -5.60
C LYS A 111 12.15 5.43 -5.84
N GLN A 112 11.68 4.91 -6.96
CA GLN A 112 11.86 3.53 -7.40
C GLN A 112 13.02 3.43 -8.39
N GLY A 113 14.01 2.61 -8.08
CA GLY A 113 15.16 2.37 -8.96
C GLY A 113 16.23 1.55 -8.24
N LEU A 114 17.10 0.90 -9.01
CA LEU A 114 18.26 0.22 -8.46
C LEU A 114 19.30 1.27 -8.06
N ALA A 115 19.81 1.20 -6.82
CA ALA A 115 20.91 2.06 -6.38
C ALA A 115 22.20 1.81 -7.18
N ASP A 116 22.35 0.61 -7.75
CA ASP A 116 23.46 0.23 -8.63
C ASP A 116 22.93 -0.58 -9.83
N PRO A 117 22.84 0.02 -11.05
CA PRO A 117 22.33 -0.66 -12.23
C PRO A 117 23.27 -1.76 -12.77
N TYR A 118 24.51 -1.86 -12.28
CA TYR A 118 25.51 -2.83 -12.75
C TYR A 118 25.71 -4.05 -11.84
N ARG A 119 25.06 -4.11 -10.67
CA ARG A 119 25.14 -5.24 -9.72
C ARG A 119 23.85 -6.07 -9.59
N GLY A 120 22.88 -5.87 -10.50
CA GLY A 120 21.64 -6.65 -10.52
C GLY A 120 21.87 -8.07 -11.04
N ASN A 121 21.70 -9.07 -10.16
CA ASN A 121 21.67 -10.48 -10.56
C ASN A 121 20.45 -10.70 -11.48
N ARG A 122 20.66 -11.06 -12.76
CA ARG A 122 19.62 -11.29 -13.80
C ARG A 122 18.60 -12.42 -13.49
N ARG A 123 18.59 -12.94 -12.25
CA ARG A 123 17.74 -14.03 -11.77
C ARG A 123 16.67 -13.61 -10.76
N GLU A 124 16.49 -12.31 -10.53
CA GLU A 124 15.39 -11.84 -9.68
C GLU A 124 14.06 -11.96 -10.43
N SER A 125 13.08 -12.58 -9.77
CA SER A 125 11.70 -12.60 -10.25
C SER A 125 11.15 -11.17 -10.19
N MET A 126 11.17 -10.49 -11.33
CA MET A 126 10.61 -9.15 -11.45
C MET A 126 9.10 -9.20 -11.24
N CYS A 127 8.59 -8.44 -10.26
CA CYS A 127 7.16 -8.18 -10.15
C CYS A 127 6.65 -7.54 -11.45
N PRO A 128 5.37 -7.76 -11.83
CA PRO A 128 4.79 -7.15 -13.02
C PRO A 128 5.01 -5.63 -13.01
N SER A 129 5.63 -5.13 -14.06
CA SER A 129 5.96 -3.72 -14.26
C SER A 129 5.41 -3.27 -15.62
N PHE A 130 5.05 -2.00 -15.72
CA PHE A 130 4.75 -1.37 -17.01
C PHE A 130 6.01 -1.11 -17.83
N ARG A 131 7.16 -0.97 -17.17
CA ARG A 131 8.46 -0.82 -17.82
C ARG A 131 9.02 -2.19 -18.17
N TYR A 132 9.30 -2.38 -19.44
CA TYR A 132 10.09 -3.48 -19.99
C TYR A 132 11.44 -2.96 -20.49
#